data_AF-A0A9D8HFI9-F1
#
_entry.id   AF-A0A9D8HFI9-F1
#
_cell.length_a   1.000
_cell.length_b   1.000
_cell.length_c   1.000
_cell.angle_alpha   90.00
_cell.angle_beta   90.00
_cell.angle_gamma   90.00
#
_symmetry.space_group_name_H-M   'P 1'
#
loop_
_entity.id
_entity.type
_entity.pdbx_description
1 polymer ?
#
loop_
_entity_poly.entity_id
_entity_poly.type
_entity_poly.pdbx_seq_one_letter_code
_entity_poly.pdbx_strand_id
1 'polypeptide(L)'
;MSLGSVGATAVSPASPAGAATRPPDLQGTWEGPYSYPSPDGVVRPSYQKLVIERQEGVHLWGYDEFLDKDGQTIRIPVLGTVSGREIGLAEKGGFFTGRLVSRNRMSMRFFLVGDRPTSFATVLTRRSS
;
A
#
# COMPACT_ATOMS: atom_id res chain seq x y z
N MET A 1 64.74 -28.92 -5.09
CA MET A 1 64.31 -27.72 -5.83
C MET A 1 62.79 -27.72 -5.83
N SER A 2 62.16 -26.73 -5.19
CA SER A 2 60.71 -26.65 -4.99
C SER A 2 60.07 -25.88 -6.14
N LEU A 3 58.98 -26.42 -6.72
CA LEU A 3 58.16 -25.72 -7.72
C LEU A 3 57.10 -24.89 -6.99
N GLY A 4 57.10 -23.58 -7.24
CA GLY A 4 56.16 -22.62 -6.66
C GLY A 4 54.74 -22.80 -7.21
N SER A 5 53.78 -22.82 -6.30
CA SER A 5 52.35 -22.78 -6.57
C SER A 5 51.93 -21.38 -7.03
N VAL A 6 51.35 -21.28 -8.22
CA VAL A 6 50.68 -20.06 -8.70
C VAL A 6 49.26 -20.05 -8.14
N GLY A 7 48.97 -19.06 -7.28
CA GLY A 7 47.65 -18.86 -6.69
C GLY A 7 46.64 -18.40 -7.74
N ALA A 8 45.61 -19.21 -7.97
CA ALA A 8 44.45 -18.81 -8.76
C ALA A 8 43.58 -17.86 -7.93
N THR A 9 43.52 -16.59 -8.32
CA THR A 9 42.48 -15.66 -7.87
C THR A 9 41.13 -16.14 -8.39
N ALA A 10 40.32 -16.73 -7.51
CA ALA A 10 38.95 -17.09 -7.78
C ALA A 10 38.13 -15.81 -8.02
N VAL A 11 37.63 -15.63 -9.24
CA VAL A 11 36.61 -14.63 -9.54
C VAL A 11 35.31 -15.13 -8.93
N SER A 12 34.85 -14.47 -7.87
CA SER A 12 33.54 -14.76 -7.28
C SER A 12 32.45 -14.63 -8.35
N PRO A 13 31.56 -15.62 -8.52
CA PRO A 13 30.44 -15.48 -9.42
C PRO A 13 29.55 -14.34 -8.91
N ALA A 14 29.28 -13.36 -9.78
CA ALA A 14 28.26 -12.36 -9.51
C ALA A 14 26.94 -13.10 -9.24
N SER A 15 26.38 -12.90 -8.04
CA SER A 15 25.04 -13.37 -7.72
C SER A 15 24.08 -12.91 -8.82
N PRO A 16 23.22 -13.80 -9.36
CA PRO A 16 22.24 -13.39 -10.34
C PRO A 16 21.40 -12.25 -9.74
N ALA A 17 21.28 -11.15 -10.49
CA ALA A 17 20.36 -10.07 -10.19
C ALA A 17 19.01 -10.68 -9.80
N GLY A 18 18.56 -10.33 -8.59
CA GLY A 18 17.53 -11.05 -7.85
C GLY A 18 16.33 -11.45 -8.71
N ALA A 19 15.92 -12.70 -8.58
CA ALA A 19 14.65 -13.18 -9.10
C ALA A 19 13.58 -12.16 -8.72
N ALA A 20 12.87 -11.62 -9.72
CA ALA A 20 11.78 -10.67 -9.47
C ALA A 20 10.74 -11.36 -8.59
N THR A 21 10.77 -11.05 -7.29
CA THR A 21 9.82 -11.59 -6.33
C THR A 21 8.42 -11.16 -6.76
N ARG A 22 7.53 -12.13 -7.02
CA ARG A 22 6.13 -11.86 -7.33
C ARG A 22 5.56 -10.88 -6.27
N PRO A 23 4.84 -9.81 -6.68
CA PRO A 23 4.25 -8.90 -5.71
C PRO A 23 3.30 -9.65 -4.78
N PRO A 24 3.15 -9.19 -3.52
CA PRO A 24 2.19 -9.77 -2.61
C PRO A 24 0.78 -9.62 -3.19
N ASP A 25 -0.04 -10.64 -2.96
CA ASP A 25 -1.47 -10.56 -3.29
C ASP A 25 -2.17 -9.62 -2.29
N LEU A 26 -2.75 -8.55 -2.80
CA LEU A 26 -3.48 -7.54 -2.04
C LEU A 26 -4.99 -7.60 -2.30
N GLN A 27 -5.49 -8.49 -3.16
CA GLN A 27 -6.92 -8.61 -3.45
C GLN A 27 -7.72 -8.91 -2.18
N GLY A 28 -8.86 -8.26 -2.01
CA GLY A 28 -9.74 -8.43 -0.86
C GLY A 28 -10.09 -7.12 -0.16
N THR A 29 -10.77 -7.25 0.98
CA THR A 29 -11.21 -6.11 1.80
C THR A 29 -10.23 -5.84 2.93
N TRP A 30 -9.86 -4.57 3.08
CA TRP A 30 -8.95 -4.05 4.09
C TRP A 30 -9.66 -2.95 4.86
N GLU A 31 -9.65 -3.02 6.19
CA GLU A 31 -10.45 -2.11 7.00
C GLU A 31 -9.80 -1.73 8.32
N GLY A 32 -10.11 -0.53 8.81
CA GLY A 32 -9.56 -0.03 10.06
C GLY A 32 -10.02 1.38 10.41
N PRO A 33 -9.96 1.74 11.71
CA PRO A 33 -10.26 3.09 12.16
C PRO A 33 -9.17 4.07 11.73
N TYR A 34 -9.55 5.34 11.60
CA TYR A 34 -8.60 6.44 11.47
C TYR A 34 -9.13 7.70 12.14
N SER A 35 -8.29 8.73 12.21
CA SER A 35 -8.71 10.06 12.59
C SER A 35 -8.02 11.08 11.71
N TYR A 36 -8.71 12.17 11.39
CA TYR A 36 -8.22 13.21 10.49
C TYR A 36 -8.45 14.60 11.09
N PRO A 37 -7.58 15.58 10.82
CA PRO A 37 -7.81 16.97 11.17
C PRO A 37 -8.85 17.59 10.21
N SER A 38 -9.82 18.31 10.77
CA SER A 38 -10.75 19.16 9.99
C SER A 38 -10.37 20.65 10.04
N PRO A 39 -10.81 21.47 9.06
CA PRO A 39 -10.46 22.89 8.99
C PRO A 39 -10.90 23.75 10.19
N ASP A 40 -11.84 23.26 10.99
CA ASP A 40 -12.30 23.87 12.24
C ASP A 40 -11.37 23.57 13.45
N GLY A 41 -10.24 22.89 13.23
CA GLY A 41 -9.28 22.53 14.27
C GLY A 41 -9.65 21.28 15.08
N VAL A 42 -10.73 20.59 14.73
CA VAL A 42 -11.16 19.36 15.41
C VAL A 42 -10.54 18.13 14.76
N VAL A 43 -10.16 17.14 15.57
CA VAL A 43 -9.78 15.80 15.07
C VAL A 43 -11.01 14.91 15.09
N ARG A 44 -11.37 14.33 13.95
CA ARG A 44 -12.59 13.54 13.79
C ARG A 44 -12.25 12.05 13.60
N PRO A 45 -12.87 11.13 14.35
CA PRO A 45 -12.72 9.71 14.11
C PRO A 45 -13.54 9.28 12.89
N SER A 46 -13.08 8.24 12.20
CA SER A 46 -13.76 7.65 11.06
C SER A 46 -13.30 6.19 10.87
N TYR A 47 -13.85 5.53 9.87
CA TYR A 47 -13.54 4.15 9.51
C TYR A 47 -13.28 4.04 8.01
N GLN A 48 -12.18 3.37 7.66
CA GLN A 48 -11.76 3.14 6.29
C GLN A 48 -12.13 1.72 5.87
N LYS A 49 -12.69 1.57 4.66
CA LYS A 49 -12.79 0.28 4.00
C LYS A 49 -12.27 0.38 2.57
N LEU A 50 -11.07 -0.15 2.37
CA LEU A 50 -10.44 -0.28 1.06
C LEU A 50 -10.71 -1.67 0.49
N VAL A 51 -11.25 -1.74 -0.73
CA VAL A 51 -11.47 -3.00 -1.44
C VAL A 51 -10.57 -3.03 -2.67
N ILE A 52 -9.71 -4.04 -2.77
CA ILE A 52 -8.94 -4.33 -3.98
C ILE A 52 -9.66 -5.47 -4.71
N GLU A 53 -10.33 -5.15 -5.81
CA GLU A 53 -11.17 -6.08 -6.57
C GLU A 53 -10.38 -6.88 -7.60
N ARG A 54 -9.32 -6.28 -8.15
CA ARG A 54 -8.48 -6.91 -9.17
C ARG A 54 -7.03 -6.54 -8.95
N GLN A 55 -6.15 -7.52 -9.11
CA GLN A 55 -4.71 -7.32 -9.17
C GLN A 55 -4.11 -8.12 -10.32
N GLU A 56 -3.38 -7.44 -11.20
CA GLU A 56 -2.67 -8.02 -12.33
C GLU A 56 -1.19 -7.63 -12.22
N GLY A 57 -0.37 -8.58 -11.74
CA GLY A 57 1.02 -8.29 -11.40
C GLY A 57 1.11 -7.19 -10.34
N VAL A 58 1.72 -6.06 -10.71
CA VAL A 58 1.90 -4.89 -9.84
C VAL A 58 0.70 -3.94 -9.86
N HIS A 59 -0.23 -4.08 -10.82
CA HIS A 59 -1.33 -3.14 -10.99
C HIS A 59 -2.56 -3.53 -10.16
N LEU A 60 -3.20 -2.52 -9.56
CA LEU A 60 -4.32 -2.66 -8.61
C LEU A 60 -5.53 -1.87 -9.09
N TRP A 61 -6.72 -2.47 -8.97
CA TRP A 61 -8.01 -1.82 -9.15
C TRP A 61 -8.92 -2.13 -7.97
N GLY A 62 -9.74 -1.15 -7.59
CA GLY A 62 -10.71 -1.33 -6.53
C GLY A 62 -11.46 -0.04 -6.20
N TYR A 63 -11.90 0.08 -4.95
CA TYR A 63 -12.51 1.31 -4.45
C TYR A 63 -12.21 1.53 -2.97
N ASP A 64 -12.18 2.80 -2.59
CA ASP A 64 -12.38 3.20 -1.20
C ASP A 64 -13.88 3.30 -0.89
N GLU A 65 -14.28 2.90 0.31
CA GLU A 65 -15.65 2.95 0.80
C GLU A 65 -15.71 3.61 2.19
N PHE A 66 -16.53 4.65 2.31
CA PHE A 66 -16.78 5.35 3.58
C PHE A 66 -18.24 5.82 3.65
N LEU A 67 -18.69 6.18 4.86
CA LEU A 67 -19.98 6.80 5.07
C LEU A 67 -19.84 8.33 4.99
N ASP A 68 -20.68 8.98 4.19
CA ASP A 68 -20.76 10.44 4.21
C ASP A 68 -21.48 10.96 5.46
N LYS A 69 -21.61 12.29 5.55
CA LYS A 69 -22.27 12.97 6.67
C LYS A 69 -23.74 12.57 6.87
N ASP A 70 -24.39 12.06 5.83
CA ASP A 70 -25.79 11.65 5.83
C ASP A 70 -25.94 10.13 6.04
N GLY A 71 -24.81 9.44 6.29
CA GLY A 71 -24.76 7.99 6.50
C GLY A 71 -24.86 7.18 5.21
N GLN A 72 -24.71 7.80 4.04
CA GLN A 72 -24.72 7.09 2.77
C GLN A 72 -23.36 6.47 2.48
N THR A 73 -23.37 5.25 1.97
CA THR A 73 -22.16 4.58 1.50
C THR A 73 -21.68 5.23 0.21
N ILE A 74 -20.52 5.88 0.28
CA ILE A 74 -19.81 6.41 -0.87
C ILE A 74 -18.72 5.44 -1.28
N ARG A 75 -18.59 5.20 -2.59
CA ARG A 75 -17.49 4.44 -3.19
C ARG A 75 -16.71 5.31 -4.16
N ILE A 76 -15.42 5.42 -3.95
CA ILE A 76 -14.52 6.14 -4.85
C ILE A 76 -13.59 5.14 -5.51
N PRO A 77 -13.57 5.03 -6.86
CA PRO A 77 -12.64 4.14 -7.54
C PRO A 77 -11.18 4.49 -7.20
N VAL A 78 -10.39 3.48 -6.87
CA VAL A 78 -8.95 3.59 -6.67
C VAL A 78 -8.21 2.78 -7.73
N LEU A 79 -7.12 3.35 -8.23
CA LEU A 79 -6.18 2.69 -9.13
C LEU A 79 -4.78 2.80 -8.56
N GLY A 80 -3.92 1.81 -8.74
CA GLY A 80 -2.58 1.93 -8.20
C GLY A 80 -1.61 0.82 -8.54
N THR A 81 -0.53 0.81 -7.78
CA THR A 81 0.57 -0.15 -7.94
C THR A 81 1.12 -0.65 -6.61
N VAL A 82 1.65 -1.88 -6.61
CA VAL A 82 2.46 -2.44 -5.54
C VAL A 82 3.88 -2.75 -6.04
N SER A 83 4.90 -2.31 -5.30
CA SER A 83 6.31 -2.60 -5.57
C SER A 83 6.98 -3.15 -4.31
N GLY A 84 7.34 -4.44 -4.33
CA GLY A 84 7.79 -5.14 -3.13
C GLY A 84 6.68 -5.16 -2.08
N ARG A 85 6.79 -4.33 -1.04
CA ARG A 85 5.74 -4.14 -0.03
C ARG A 85 5.13 -2.74 -0.05
N GLU A 86 5.66 -1.83 -0.86
CA GLU A 86 5.17 -0.46 -0.96
C GLU A 86 3.94 -0.40 -1.87
N ILE A 87 2.97 0.43 -1.51
CA ILE A 87 1.65 0.53 -2.12
C ILE A 87 1.38 2.01 -2.40
N GLY A 88 0.99 2.31 -3.63
CA GLY A 88 0.46 3.62 -4.02
C GLY A 88 -0.89 3.44 -4.68
N LEU A 89 -1.90 4.17 -4.22
CA LEU A 89 -3.24 4.19 -4.80
C LEU A 89 -3.64 5.65 -5.07
N ALA A 90 -4.28 5.92 -6.19
CA ALA A 90 -4.83 7.22 -6.53
C ALA A 90 -6.34 7.12 -6.66
N GLU A 91 -7.02 8.17 -6.23
CA GLU A 91 -8.45 8.36 -6.40
C GLU A 91 -8.75 9.81 -6.80
N LYS A 92 -10.03 10.10 -7.07
CA LYS A 92 -10.43 11.46 -7.41
C LYS A 92 -10.18 12.41 -6.23
N GLY A 93 -9.21 13.30 -6.41
CA GLY A 93 -8.89 14.35 -5.44
C GLY A 93 -7.94 13.89 -4.34
N GLY A 94 -7.38 12.68 -4.38
CA GLY A 94 -6.47 12.22 -3.34
C GLY A 94 -5.64 11.02 -3.74
N PHE A 95 -4.74 10.63 -2.84
CA PHE A 95 -3.93 9.44 -3.02
C PHE A 95 -3.56 8.82 -1.67
N PHE A 96 -3.38 7.52 -1.69
CA PHE A 96 -2.82 6.75 -0.60
C PHE A 96 -1.38 6.35 -0.90
N THR A 97 -0.54 6.44 0.12
CA THR A 97 0.79 5.82 0.14
C THR A 97 0.88 4.91 1.35
N GLY A 98 1.49 3.75 1.22
CA GLY A 98 1.62 2.86 2.36
C GLY A 98 2.43 1.62 2.06
N ARG A 99 2.35 0.65 2.96
CA ARG A 99 3.07 -0.61 2.83
C ARG A 99 2.36 -1.78 3.49
N LEU A 100 2.60 -2.97 2.96
CA LEU A 100 2.20 -4.23 3.58
C LEU A 100 3.13 -4.54 4.76
N VAL A 101 2.57 -4.52 5.97
CA VAL A 101 3.29 -4.82 7.23
C VAL A 101 3.39 -6.32 7.43
N SER A 102 2.28 -7.03 7.23
CA SER A 102 2.18 -8.49 7.25
C SER A 102 1.10 -8.94 6.28
N ARG A 103 0.90 -10.25 6.08
CA ARG A 103 -0.12 -10.80 5.16
C ARG A 103 -1.50 -10.17 5.33
N ASN A 104 -1.86 -9.84 6.57
CA ASN A 104 -3.18 -9.32 6.95
C ASN A 104 -3.13 -7.90 7.53
N ARG A 105 -2.01 -7.18 7.43
CA ARG A 105 -1.90 -5.79 7.91
C ARG A 105 -1.22 -4.88 6.91
N MET A 106 -1.85 -3.74 6.64
CA MET A 106 -1.38 -2.69 5.75
C MET A 106 -1.35 -1.36 6.49
N SER A 107 -0.24 -0.63 6.43
CA SER A 107 -0.16 0.74 6.96
C SER A 107 -0.33 1.70 5.80
N MET A 108 -1.27 2.63 5.90
CA MET A 108 -1.59 3.59 4.85
C MET A 108 -1.59 5.02 5.40
N ARG A 109 -1.28 5.96 4.52
CA ARG A 109 -1.51 7.38 4.68
C ARG A 109 -2.33 7.86 3.50
N PHE A 110 -3.38 8.61 3.77
CA PHE A 110 -4.17 9.27 2.74
C PHE A 110 -3.88 10.76 2.73
N PHE A 111 -3.86 11.34 1.53
CA PHE A 111 -3.77 12.77 1.29
C PHE A 111 -4.94 13.18 0.40
N LEU A 112 -5.85 13.98 0.95
CA LEU A 112 -6.86 14.69 0.18
C LEU A 112 -6.24 16.00 -0.33
N VAL A 113 -6.27 16.21 -1.64
CA VAL A 113 -5.76 17.40 -2.32
C VAL A 113 -6.89 18.20 -2.96
N GLY A 114 -6.69 19.50 -3.14
CA GLY A 114 -7.72 20.44 -3.64
C GLY A 114 -8.22 21.39 -2.55
N ASP A 115 -9.49 21.80 -2.64
CA ASP A 115 -10.03 22.91 -1.85
C ASP A 115 -10.24 22.61 -0.35
N ARG A 116 -10.26 21.33 0.03
CA ARG A 116 -10.42 20.88 1.41
C ARG A 116 -9.29 19.92 1.78
N PRO A 117 -8.04 20.38 1.85
CA PRO A 117 -6.91 19.50 2.08
C PRO A 117 -6.98 18.89 3.49
N THR A 118 -6.72 17.58 3.58
CA THR A 118 -6.53 16.89 4.85
C THR A 118 -5.67 15.64 4.63
N SER A 119 -5.27 15.01 5.72
CA SER A 119 -4.56 13.74 5.66
C SER A 119 -4.85 12.90 6.90
N PHE A 120 -4.71 11.59 6.78
CA PHE A 120 -4.74 10.69 7.92
C PHE A 120 -3.77 9.54 7.74
N ALA A 121 -3.44 8.88 8.85
CA ALA A 121 -2.75 7.61 8.87
C ALA A 121 -3.68 6.54 9.43
N THR A 122 -3.55 5.32 8.92
CA THR A 122 -4.33 4.16 9.40
C THR A 122 -3.54 2.86 9.26
N VAL A 123 -3.94 1.87 10.04
CA VAL A 123 -3.53 0.47 9.85
C VAL A 123 -4.78 -0.33 9.53
N LEU A 124 -4.83 -0.84 8.30
CA LEU A 124 -5.92 -1.67 7.81
C LEU A 124 -5.60 -3.15 8.07
N THR A 125 -6.62 -3.88 8.50
CA THR A 125 -6.56 -5.33 8.65
C THR A 125 -7.34 -5.98 7.51
N ARG A 126 -6.80 -7.04 6.92
CA ARG A 126 -7.53 -7.82 5.92
C ARG A 126 -8.69 -8.53 6.60
N ARG A 127 -9.91 -8.35 6.07
CA ARG A 127 -11.08 -9.07 6.55
C ARG A 127 -10.91 -10.56 6.22
N SER A 128 -11.11 -11.41 7.22
CA SER A 128 -11.18 -12.86 7.02
C SER A 128 -12.39 -13.15 6.12
N SER A 129 -12.15 -13.86 5.02
CA SER A 129 -13.20 -14.47 4.18
C SER A 129 -13.95 -15.56 4.93
#